data_AF-A0A432ZVU8-F1
#
_entry.id   AF-A0A432ZVU8-F1
#
_cell.length_a   1.000
_cell.length_b   1.000
_cell.length_c   1.000
_cell.angle_alpha   90.00
_cell.angle_beta   90.00
_cell.angle_gamma   90.00
#
_symmetry.space_group_name_H-M   'P 1'
#
loop_
_entity.id
_entity.type
_entity.pdbx_description
1 polymer ?
#
loop_
_entity_poly.entity_id
_entity_poly.type
_entity_poly.pdbx_seq_one_letter_code
_entity_poly.pdbx_strand_id
1 'polypeptide(L)'
;MRKIKQHYQKLNKFQKVIFWLFFAVLIFFLLVALINIPISLGYAGIKLKAITWQTFSTAYAEDICFKISAIIGIIVVFVVAGFIGYQKWQHFDMFAYEQKKKAKRKEQEFKQIPQDNLLKLNKNFGLIKSNLTQHTLLVGTTGSGKTTTLMFLVKQLTQIFKQTTIIIDGKGDIDLIGKVKQLDPNAFIWEIGGTT
;
A
#
# COMPACT_ATOMS: atom_id res chain seq x y z
N MET A 1 -26.15 0.43 -18.60
CA MET A 1 -26.27 1.78 -18.00
C MET A 1 -26.07 1.85 -16.48
N ARG A 2 -26.61 0.90 -15.67
CA ARG A 2 -26.55 0.96 -14.19
C ARG A 2 -25.12 1.06 -13.60
N LYS A 3 -24.15 0.33 -14.19
CA LYS A 3 -22.72 0.36 -13.77
C LYS A 3 -22.01 1.69 -14.08
N ILE A 4 -22.31 2.31 -15.23
CA ILE A 4 -21.72 3.61 -15.62
C ILE A 4 -22.22 4.73 -14.72
N LYS A 5 -23.52 4.73 -14.38
CA LYS A 5 -24.13 5.70 -13.45
C LYS A 5 -23.52 5.63 -12.06
N GLN A 6 -23.30 4.42 -11.54
CA GLN A 6 -22.64 4.21 -10.24
C GLN A 6 -21.18 4.66 -10.25
N HIS A 7 -20.46 4.44 -11.36
CA HIS A 7 -19.07 4.88 -11.48
C HIS A 7 -18.95 6.40 -11.58
N TYR A 8 -19.83 7.06 -12.34
CA TYR A 8 -19.89 8.53 -12.47
C TYR A 8 -20.17 9.23 -11.13
N GLN A 9 -21.02 8.65 -10.28
CA GLN A 9 -21.31 9.22 -8.95
C GLN A 9 -20.10 9.27 -8.02
N LYS A 10 -19.13 8.36 -8.19
CA LYS A 10 -17.89 8.30 -7.41
C LYS A 10 -16.81 9.29 -7.89
N LEU A 11 -16.99 9.91 -9.05
CA LEU A 11 -16.03 10.88 -9.59
C LEU A 11 -16.14 12.24 -8.88
N ASN A 12 -14.99 12.89 -8.67
CA ASN A 12 -14.95 14.25 -8.11
C ASN A 12 -15.40 15.30 -9.15
N LYS A 13 -15.59 16.57 -8.72
CA LYS A 13 -16.12 17.65 -9.59
C LYS A 13 -15.28 17.85 -10.86
N PHE A 14 -13.95 17.78 -10.74
CA PHE A 14 -13.03 17.94 -11.88
C PHE A 14 -13.08 16.74 -12.84
N GLN A 15 -13.09 15.53 -12.32
CA GLN A 15 -13.21 14.29 -13.09
C GLN A 15 -14.55 14.19 -13.83
N LYS A 16 -15.64 14.70 -13.25
CA LYS A 16 -16.94 14.78 -13.91
C LYS A 16 -16.94 15.72 -15.12
N VAL A 17 -16.22 16.84 -15.03
CA VAL A 17 -16.06 17.78 -16.16
C VAL A 17 -15.29 17.11 -17.29
N ILE A 18 -14.18 16.44 -16.98
CA ILE A 18 -13.38 15.71 -17.97
C ILE A 18 -14.21 14.60 -18.63
N PHE A 19 -14.97 13.83 -17.84
CA PHE A 19 -15.84 12.77 -18.36
C PHE A 19 -16.87 13.30 -19.37
N TRP A 20 -17.52 14.43 -19.08
CA TRP A 20 -18.47 15.06 -20.00
C TRP A 20 -17.80 15.59 -21.27
N LEU A 21 -16.59 16.14 -21.14
CA LEU A 21 -15.81 16.63 -22.28
C LEU A 21 -15.47 15.48 -23.24
N PHE A 22 -15.03 14.34 -22.71
CA PHE A 22 -14.83 13.12 -23.51
C PHE A 22 -16.11 12.62 -24.17
N PHE A 23 -17.21 12.56 -23.43
CA PHE A 23 -18.48 12.07 -23.94
C PHE A 23 -18.99 12.94 -25.10
N ALA A 24 -18.84 14.27 -24.98
CA ALA A 24 -19.20 15.22 -26.04
C ALA A 24 -18.34 15.03 -27.31
N VAL A 25 -17.03 14.86 -27.16
CA VAL A 25 -16.11 14.60 -28.28
C VAL A 25 -16.49 13.29 -28.98
N LEU A 26 -16.76 12.22 -28.23
CA LEU A 26 -17.10 10.91 -28.78
C LEU A 26 -18.43 10.94 -29.57
N ILE A 27 -19.45 11.63 -29.03
CA ILE A 27 -20.73 11.84 -29.72
C ILE A 27 -20.53 12.62 -31.02
N PHE A 28 -19.74 13.69 -30.99
CA PHE A 28 -19.46 14.51 -32.17
C PHE A 28 -18.89 13.67 -33.33
N PHE A 29 -17.90 12.81 -33.05
CA PHE A 29 -17.34 11.92 -34.08
C PHE A 29 -18.32 10.86 -34.58
N LEU A 30 -19.15 10.34 -33.69
CA LEU A 30 -20.17 9.36 -34.08
C LEU A 30 -21.19 9.99 -35.05
N LEU A 31 -21.57 11.26 -34.82
CA LEU A 31 -22.43 12.00 -35.73
C LEU A 31 -21.75 12.31 -37.07
N VAL A 32 -20.47 12.72 -37.06
CA VAL A 32 -19.70 12.95 -38.31
C VAL A 32 -19.59 11.66 -39.13
N ALA A 33 -19.30 10.53 -38.49
CA ALA A 33 -19.25 9.23 -39.16
C ALA A 33 -20.61 8.85 -39.77
N LEU A 34 -21.72 9.05 -39.05
CA LEU A 34 -23.06 8.79 -39.54
C LEU A 34 -23.42 9.62 -40.79
N ILE A 35 -22.94 10.87 -40.88
CA ILE A 35 -23.16 11.74 -42.05
C ILE A 35 -22.30 11.32 -43.24
N ASN A 36 -21.06 10.84 -43.01
CA ASN A 36 -20.13 10.51 -44.08
C ASN A 36 -20.39 9.14 -44.73
N ILE A 37 -21.00 8.20 -44.01
CA ILE A 37 -21.41 6.89 -44.55
C ILE A 37 -22.29 7.03 -45.81
N PRO A 38 -23.41 7.77 -45.80
CA PRO A 38 -24.25 7.92 -46.99
C PRO A 38 -23.59 8.70 -48.12
N ILE A 39 -22.71 9.67 -47.80
CA ILE A 39 -21.95 10.43 -48.81
C ILE A 39 -21.00 9.50 -49.58
N SER A 40 -20.27 8.64 -48.87
CA SER A 40 -19.38 7.65 -49.49
C SER A 40 -20.13 6.57 -50.27
N LEU A 41 -21.28 6.10 -49.77
CA LEU A 41 -22.17 5.19 -50.50
C LEU A 41 -22.66 5.82 -51.82
N GLY A 42 -23.06 7.10 -51.79
CA GLY A 42 -23.45 7.85 -52.98
C GLY A 42 -22.30 8.00 -53.97
N TYR A 43 -21.09 8.30 -53.50
CA TYR A 43 -19.91 8.41 -54.35
C TYR A 43 -19.52 7.07 -55.01
N ALA A 44 -19.54 5.98 -54.25
CA ALA A 44 -19.28 4.63 -54.78
C ALA A 44 -20.34 4.21 -55.81
N GLY A 45 -21.62 4.47 -55.54
CA GLY A 45 -22.72 4.16 -56.46
C GLY A 45 -22.69 4.99 -57.75
N ILE A 46 -22.43 6.29 -57.66
CA ILE A 46 -22.48 7.21 -58.82
C ILE A 46 -21.20 7.16 -59.65
N LYS A 47 -20.03 7.20 -59.00
CA LYS A 47 -18.74 7.40 -59.68
C LYS A 47 -18.04 6.09 -60.05
N LEU A 48 -18.18 5.07 -59.20
CA LEU A 48 -17.53 3.76 -59.41
C LEU A 48 -18.47 2.70 -60.01
N LYS A 49 -19.77 3.04 -60.19
CA LYS A 49 -20.83 2.22 -60.83
C LYS A 49 -21.03 0.81 -60.22
N ALA A 50 -20.42 0.52 -59.08
CA ALA A 50 -20.57 -0.72 -58.35
C ALA A 50 -20.45 -0.42 -56.85
N ILE A 51 -21.46 -0.85 -56.07
CA ILE A 51 -21.43 -0.74 -54.61
C ILE A 51 -20.86 -2.07 -54.10
N THR A 52 -19.53 -2.15 -54.06
CA THR A 52 -18.81 -3.26 -53.44
C THR A 52 -18.08 -2.78 -52.20
N TRP A 53 -17.77 -3.68 -51.26
CA TRP A 53 -17.06 -3.30 -50.04
C TRP A 53 -15.70 -2.64 -50.33
N GLN A 54 -15.00 -3.09 -51.37
CA GLN A 54 -13.75 -2.49 -51.83
C GLN A 54 -13.92 -1.06 -52.32
N THR A 55 -14.88 -0.80 -53.20
CA THR A 55 -15.13 0.55 -53.75
C THR A 55 -15.64 1.53 -52.69
N PHE A 56 -16.48 1.05 -51.77
CA PHE A 56 -16.90 1.82 -50.58
C PHE A 56 -15.73 2.14 -49.66
N SER A 57 -14.90 1.14 -49.31
CA SER A 57 -13.74 1.34 -48.42
C SER A 57 -12.72 2.31 -49.01
N THR A 58 -12.47 2.28 -50.33
CA THR A 58 -11.56 3.20 -50.99
C THR A 58 -12.12 4.63 -51.03
N ALA A 59 -13.40 4.78 -51.39
CA ALA A 59 -14.08 6.08 -51.37
C ALA A 59 -14.15 6.69 -49.96
N TYR A 60 -14.39 5.85 -48.95
CA TYR A 60 -14.46 6.27 -47.55
C TYR A 60 -13.07 6.62 -46.97
N ALA A 61 -12.00 5.96 -47.41
CA ALA A 61 -10.64 6.21 -46.93
C ALA A 61 -9.95 7.44 -47.57
N GLU A 62 -10.34 7.82 -48.78
CA GLU A 62 -9.86 9.05 -49.43
C GLU A 62 -10.50 10.33 -48.86
N ASP A 63 -11.61 10.19 -48.14
CA ASP A 63 -12.29 11.31 -47.50
C ASP A 63 -11.42 11.93 -46.38
N ILE A 64 -11.14 13.22 -46.53
CA ILE A 64 -10.39 14.04 -45.56
C ILE A 64 -11.03 13.94 -44.17
N CYS A 65 -12.35 13.78 -44.10
CA CYS A 65 -13.06 13.62 -42.83
C CYS A 65 -12.67 12.33 -42.09
N PHE A 66 -12.40 11.23 -42.81
CA PHE A 66 -11.95 9.98 -42.19
C PHE A 66 -10.55 10.16 -41.56
N LYS A 67 -9.63 10.79 -42.29
CA LYS A 67 -8.27 11.07 -41.79
C LYS A 67 -8.29 11.97 -40.54
N ILE A 68 -9.12 13.01 -40.54
CA ILE A 68 -9.31 13.88 -39.38
C ILE A 68 -9.90 13.09 -38.20
N SER A 69 -10.90 12.23 -38.45
CA SER A 69 -11.51 11.41 -37.40
C SER A 69 -10.53 10.41 -36.77
N ALA A 70 -9.64 9.81 -37.57
CA ALA A 70 -8.61 8.89 -37.09
C ALA A 70 -7.59 9.61 -36.20
N ILE A 71 -7.11 10.80 -36.62
CA ILE A 71 -6.18 11.61 -35.82
C ILE A 71 -6.79 11.98 -34.47
N ILE A 72 -8.06 12.39 -34.45
CA ILE A 72 -8.73 12.80 -33.22
C ILE A 72 -9.04 11.60 -32.32
N GLY A 73 -9.36 10.43 -32.91
CA GLY A 73 -9.48 9.17 -32.17
C GLY A 73 -8.18 8.82 -31.41
N ILE A 74 -7.02 8.98 -32.06
CA ILE A 74 -5.71 8.78 -31.42
C ILE A 74 -5.51 9.76 -30.25
N ILE A 75 -5.81 11.05 -30.45
CA ILE A 75 -5.72 12.07 -29.39
C ILE A 75 -6.60 11.68 -28.20
N VAL A 76 -7.85 11.27 -28.43
CA VAL A 76 -8.77 10.85 -27.37
C VAL A 76 -8.19 9.68 -26.58
N VAL A 77 -7.63 8.65 -27.25
CA VAL A 77 -7.01 7.50 -26.59
C VAL A 77 -5.86 7.95 -25.68
N PHE A 78 -4.98 8.85 -26.14
CA PHE A 78 -3.89 9.37 -25.32
C PHE A 78 -4.38 10.16 -24.10
N VAL A 79 -5.40 11.00 -24.25
CA VAL A 79 -5.94 11.75 -23.10
C VAL A 79 -6.61 10.79 -22.11
N VAL A 80 -7.32 9.74 -22.57
CA VAL A 80 -7.93 8.73 -21.69
C VAL A 80 -6.86 7.94 -20.94
N ALA A 81 -5.82 7.48 -21.64
CA ALA A 81 -4.71 6.76 -21.03
C ALA A 81 -3.98 7.64 -19.99
N GLY A 82 -3.73 8.90 -20.33
CA GLY A 82 -3.16 9.90 -19.42
C GLY A 82 -4.03 10.16 -18.19
N PHE A 83 -5.35 10.25 -18.35
CA PHE A 83 -6.28 10.44 -17.24
C PHE A 83 -6.34 9.23 -16.30
N ILE A 84 -6.37 8.01 -16.85
CA ILE A 84 -6.32 6.77 -16.05
C ILE A 84 -4.98 6.68 -15.29
N GLY A 85 -3.87 7.01 -15.96
CA GLY A 85 -2.55 7.07 -15.34
C GLY A 85 -2.49 8.09 -14.20
N TYR A 86 -3.02 9.29 -14.42
CA TYR A 86 -3.09 10.35 -13.42
C TYR A 86 -3.89 9.95 -12.18
N GLN A 87 -5.05 9.31 -12.34
CA GLN A 87 -5.83 8.84 -11.20
C GLN A 87 -5.10 7.78 -10.37
N LYS A 88 -4.44 6.82 -11.04
CA LYS A 88 -3.63 5.81 -10.34
C LYS A 88 -2.47 6.45 -9.58
N TRP A 89 -1.81 7.44 -10.18
CA TRP A 89 -0.71 8.17 -9.55
C TRP A 89 -1.17 8.90 -8.28
N GLN A 90 -2.27 9.68 -8.35
CA GLN A 90 -2.77 10.41 -7.19
C GLN A 90 -3.12 9.49 -6.01
N HIS A 91 -3.71 8.33 -6.30
CA HIS A 91 -4.04 7.35 -5.28
C HIS A 91 -2.79 6.77 -4.61
N PHE A 92 -1.72 6.51 -5.38
CA PHE A 92 -0.46 6.02 -4.86
C PHE A 92 0.26 7.06 -3.99
N ASP A 93 0.30 8.32 -4.42
CA ASP A 93 0.88 9.41 -3.63
C ASP A 93 0.14 9.66 -2.32
N MET A 94 -1.20 9.59 -2.35
CA MET A 94 -2.02 9.74 -1.15
C MET A 94 -1.76 8.61 -0.15
N PHE A 95 -1.65 7.36 -0.61
CA PHE A 95 -1.27 6.25 0.25
C PHE A 95 0.13 6.43 0.86
N ALA A 96 1.12 6.82 0.05
CA ALA A 96 2.48 7.04 0.53
C ALA A 96 2.52 8.16 1.58
N TYR A 97 1.75 9.23 1.38
CA TYR A 97 1.60 10.33 2.33
C TYR A 97 0.95 9.86 3.64
N GLU A 98 -0.14 9.12 3.58
CA GLU A 98 -0.81 8.60 4.79
C GLU A 98 0.08 7.68 5.61
N GLN A 99 0.84 6.79 4.95
CA GLN A 99 1.77 5.90 5.63
C GLN A 99 2.88 6.69 6.34
N LYS A 100 3.47 7.68 5.66
CA LYS A 100 4.46 8.58 6.26
C LYS A 100 3.89 9.35 7.45
N LYS A 101 2.65 9.84 7.35
CA LYS A 101 1.96 10.54 8.44
C LYS A 101 1.73 9.63 9.65
N LYS A 102 1.26 8.39 9.44
CA LYS A 102 1.07 7.40 10.51
C LYS A 102 2.39 7.05 11.20
N ALA A 103 3.47 6.86 10.43
CA ALA A 103 4.79 6.56 10.98
C ALA A 103 5.32 7.72 11.86
N LYS A 104 5.23 8.97 11.38
CA LYS A 104 5.60 10.14 12.18
C LYS A 104 4.78 10.28 13.46
N ARG A 105 3.48 9.99 13.40
CA ARG A 105 2.61 10.02 14.60
C ARG A 105 3.06 9.00 15.63
N LYS A 106 3.32 7.76 15.22
CA LYS A 106 3.84 6.71 16.10
C LYS A 106 5.21 7.06 16.70
N GLU A 107 6.08 7.68 15.91
CA GLU A 107 7.39 8.15 16.40
C GLU A 107 7.24 9.24 17.47
N GLN A 108 6.31 10.19 17.25
CA GLN A 108 6.00 11.24 18.24
C GLN A 108 5.37 10.64 19.51
N GLU A 109 4.42 9.72 19.36
CA GLU A 109 3.83 8.98 20.48
C GLU A 109 4.91 8.27 21.29
N PHE A 110 5.84 7.56 20.62
CA PHE A 110 6.96 6.88 21.28
C PHE A 110 7.89 7.84 22.03
N LYS A 111 8.21 9.01 21.47
CA LYS A 111 9.04 10.04 22.12
C LYS A 111 8.38 10.65 23.36
N GLN A 112 7.04 10.64 23.42
CA GLN A 112 6.28 11.17 24.55
C GLN A 112 6.14 10.14 25.69
N ILE A 113 6.48 8.86 25.47
CA ILE A 113 6.41 7.85 26.52
C ILE A 113 7.47 8.15 27.58
N PRO A 114 7.06 8.28 28.86
CA PRO A 114 8.00 8.43 29.97
C PRO A 114 8.99 7.25 30.03
N GLN A 115 10.27 7.56 30.25
CA GLN A 115 11.36 6.57 30.19
C GLN A 115 11.22 5.44 31.22
N ASP A 116 10.57 5.72 32.33
CA ASP A 116 10.20 4.81 33.43
C ASP A 116 9.09 3.81 33.05
N ASN A 117 8.41 4.01 31.92
CA ASN A 117 7.40 3.09 31.36
C ASN A 117 7.88 2.34 30.11
N LEU A 118 9.17 2.43 29.78
CA LEU A 118 9.74 1.88 28.55
C LEU A 118 10.91 0.94 28.85
N LEU A 119 10.80 -0.31 28.44
CA LEU A 119 11.91 -1.25 28.39
C LEU A 119 12.66 -1.06 27.07
N LYS A 120 13.88 -0.55 27.10
CA LYS A 120 14.68 -0.38 25.88
C LYS A 120 15.33 -1.70 25.50
N LEU A 121 15.03 -2.21 24.30
CA LEU A 121 15.76 -3.34 23.72
C LEU A 121 17.05 -2.87 23.05
N ASN A 122 17.03 -1.68 22.44
CA ASN A 122 18.23 -0.99 21.94
C ASN A 122 17.95 0.52 21.79
N LYS A 123 18.84 1.24 21.09
CA LYS A 123 18.72 2.69 20.82
C LYS A 123 17.45 3.11 20.05
N ASN A 124 16.85 2.18 19.30
CA ASN A 124 15.74 2.45 18.38
C ASN A 124 14.44 1.69 18.75
N PHE A 125 14.53 0.66 19.59
CA PHE A 125 13.42 -0.23 19.92
C PHE A 125 13.22 -0.33 21.42
N GLY A 126 11.97 -0.23 21.85
CA GLY A 126 11.57 -0.48 23.23
C GLY A 126 10.15 -1.02 23.32
N LEU A 127 9.86 -1.67 24.43
CA LEU A 127 8.56 -2.22 24.77
C LEU A 127 7.92 -1.36 25.86
N ILE A 128 6.66 -1.00 25.66
CA ILE A 128 5.87 -0.26 26.64
C ILE A 128 5.49 -1.22 27.76
N LYS A 129 5.53 -0.76 29.01
CA LYS A 129 5.18 -1.57 30.19
C LYS A 129 3.83 -2.28 30.08
N SER A 130 2.83 -1.65 29.47
CA SER A 130 1.51 -2.26 29.21
C SER A 130 1.55 -3.51 28.33
N ASN A 131 2.54 -3.64 27.45
CA ASN A 131 2.68 -4.78 26.56
C ASN A 131 3.46 -5.93 27.22
N LEU A 132 4.19 -5.65 28.30
CA LEU A 132 4.96 -6.66 29.05
C LEU A 132 4.08 -7.59 29.89
N THR A 133 2.78 -7.32 29.98
CA THR A 133 1.81 -8.23 30.61
C THR A 133 1.46 -9.43 29.71
N GLN A 134 1.93 -9.44 28.46
CA GLN A 134 1.73 -10.56 27.53
C GLN A 134 2.89 -11.56 27.64
N HIS A 135 2.57 -12.86 27.63
CA HIS A 135 3.58 -13.91 27.59
C HIS A 135 4.45 -13.77 26.34
N THR A 136 5.77 -13.79 26.52
CA THR A 136 6.75 -13.63 25.43
C THR A 136 7.50 -14.94 25.23
N LEU A 137 7.65 -15.35 23.97
CA LEU A 137 8.42 -16.53 23.58
C LEU A 137 9.74 -16.10 22.94
N LEU A 138 10.86 -16.56 23.51
CA LEU A 138 12.21 -16.32 22.97
C LEU A 138 12.75 -17.61 22.33
N VAL A 139 12.87 -17.63 21.00
CA VAL A 139 13.36 -18.80 20.23
C VAL A 139 14.61 -18.43 19.45
N GLY A 140 15.49 -19.41 19.24
CA GLY A 140 16.71 -19.26 18.45
C GLY A 140 17.60 -20.48 18.57
N THR A 141 18.57 -20.64 17.66
CA THR A 141 19.56 -21.73 17.69
C THR A 141 20.54 -21.56 18.85
N THR A 142 21.28 -22.62 19.20
CA THR A 142 22.40 -22.50 20.15
C THR A 142 23.45 -21.53 19.60
N GLY A 143 24.02 -20.68 20.46
CA GLY A 143 24.98 -19.64 20.04
C GLY A 143 24.34 -18.34 19.52
N SER A 144 23.03 -18.27 19.30
CA SER A 144 22.34 -17.05 18.83
C SER A 144 22.20 -15.93 19.89
N GLY A 145 22.78 -16.10 21.08
CA GLY A 145 22.73 -15.09 22.15
C GLY A 145 21.42 -15.02 22.93
N LYS A 146 20.60 -16.09 22.94
CA LYS A 146 19.37 -16.17 23.76
C LYS A 146 19.62 -15.86 25.23
N THR A 147 20.63 -16.50 25.83
CA THR A 147 20.99 -16.29 27.23
C THR A 147 21.34 -14.83 27.50
N THR A 148 22.17 -14.22 26.65
CA THR A 148 22.52 -12.80 26.74
C THR A 148 21.30 -11.89 26.65
N THR A 149 20.37 -12.22 25.76
CA THR A 149 19.10 -11.47 25.59
C THR A 149 18.22 -11.59 26.83
N LEU A 150 18.10 -12.79 27.41
CA LEU A 150 17.39 -13.02 28.66
C LEU A 150 18.00 -12.21 29.80
N MET A 151 19.33 -12.27 29.97
CA MET A 151 20.04 -11.49 30.99
C MET A 151 19.79 -9.98 30.85
N PHE A 152 19.79 -9.49 29.62
CA PHE A 152 19.47 -8.09 29.35
C PHE A 152 18.03 -7.74 29.75
N LEU A 153 17.06 -8.60 29.45
CA LEU A 153 15.67 -8.40 29.86
C LEU A 153 15.52 -8.36 31.39
N VAL A 154 16.12 -9.33 32.11
CA VAL A 154 16.12 -9.35 33.58
C VAL A 154 16.68 -8.05 34.13
N LYS A 155 17.84 -7.60 33.62
CA LYS A 155 18.44 -6.32 34.03
C LYS A 155 17.48 -5.15 33.86
N GLN A 156 16.81 -5.04 32.71
CA GLN A 156 15.86 -3.95 32.46
C GLN A 156 14.64 -4.02 33.39
N LEU A 157 14.07 -5.22 33.61
CA LEU A 157 12.92 -5.43 34.48
C LEU A 157 13.23 -5.06 35.94
N THR A 158 14.38 -5.48 36.45
CA THR A 158 14.81 -5.18 37.83
C THR A 158 15.20 -3.71 37.98
N GLN A 159 15.95 -3.13 37.04
CA GLN A 159 16.47 -1.76 37.19
C GLN A 159 15.44 -0.67 36.89
N ILE A 160 14.62 -0.84 35.85
CA ILE A 160 13.67 0.19 35.40
C ILE A 160 12.33 0.02 36.11
N PHE A 161 11.78 -1.20 36.14
CA PHE A 161 10.45 -1.44 36.68
C PHE A 161 10.43 -1.95 38.12
N LYS A 162 11.61 -2.22 38.70
CA LYS A 162 11.76 -2.78 40.06
C LYS A 162 10.91 -4.04 40.28
N GLN A 163 10.83 -4.88 39.24
CA GLN A 163 10.10 -6.14 39.32
C GLN A 163 11.01 -7.27 39.75
N THR A 164 10.51 -8.09 40.68
CA THR A 164 11.15 -9.35 41.05
C THR A 164 11.09 -10.30 39.87
N THR A 165 12.23 -10.86 39.50
CA THR A 165 12.32 -11.86 38.44
C THR A 165 12.38 -13.26 39.04
N ILE A 166 11.50 -14.14 38.58
CA ILE A 166 11.55 -15.58 38.90
C ILE A 166 12.13 -16.30 37.69
N ILE A 167 13.18 -17.09 37.92
CA ILE A 167 13.81 -17.90 36.87
C ILE A 167 13.72 -19.37 37.25
N ILE A 168 13.11 -20.14 36.36
CA ILE A 168 13.02 -21.59 36.45
C ILE A 168 13.87 -22.14 35.31
N ASP A 169 15.01 -22.70 35.65
CA ASP A 169 15.88 -23.36 34.67
C ASP A 169 15.82 -24.88 34.85
N GLY A 170 15.30 -25.56 33.83
CA GLY A 170 15.26 -27.01 33.79
C GLY A 170 16.54 -27.66 33.28
N LYS A 171 17.51 -26.87 32.80
CA LYS A 171 18.77 -27.37 32.25
C LYS A 171 19.88 -27.49 33.30
N GLY A 172 19.79 -26.73 34.40
CA GLY A 172 20.80 -26.71 35.45
C GLY A 172 22.06 -25.92 35.08
N ASP A 173 21.91 -24.80 34.38
CA ASP A 173 23.02 -23.92 34.01
C ASP A 173 23.45 -23.05 35.21
N ILE A 174 24.43 -23.54 35.97
CA ILE A 174 24.97 -22.87 37.17
C ILE A 174 25.51 -21.47 36.84
N ASP A 175 26.07 -21.28 35.63
CA ASP A 175 26.59 -19.98 35.19
C ASP A 175 25.48 -18.96 34.98
N LEU A 176 24.30 -19.40 34.50
CA LEU A 176 23.12 -18.54 34.37
C LEU A 176 22.67 -18.05 35.75
N ILE A 177 22.61 -18.95 36.72
CA ILE A 177 22.19 -18.68 38.10
C ILE A 177 23.11 -17.67 38.78
N GLY A 178 24.42 -17.86 38.65
CA GLY A 178 25.42 -16.92 39.16
C GLY A 178 25.26 -15.54 38.53
N LYS A 179 25.08 -15.46 37.21
CA LYS A 179 24.88 -14.18 36.49
C LYS A 179 23.59 -13.48 36.88
N VAL A 180 22.52 -14.22 37.17
CA VAL A 180 21.23 -13.66 37.60
C VAL A 180 21.34 -13.10 39.01
N LYS A 181 21.90 -13.84 39.97
CA LYS A 181 22.11 -13.34 41.34
C LYS A 181 23.00 -12.10 41.40
N GLN A 182 23.96 -11.97 40.48
CA GLN A 182 24.76 -10.74 40.34
C GLN A 182 23.94 -9.52 39.89
N LEU A 183 22.89 -9.70 39.09
CA LEU A 183 22.04 -8.61 38.59
C LEU A 183 20.85 -8.32 39.51
N ASP A 184 20.28 -9.36 40.10
CA ASP A 184 19.19 -9.30 41.06
C ASP A 184 19.51 -10.23 42.24
N PRO A 185 20.13 -9.68 43.30
CA PRO A 185 20.46 -10.45 44.51
C PRO A 185 19.23 -11.07 45.20
N ASN A 186 18.03 -10.54 44.92
CA ASN A 186 16.76 -11.02 45.47
C ASN A 186 16.03 -11.99 44.53
N ALA A 187 16.64 -12.38 43.42
CA ALA A 187 16.03 -13.32 42.48
C ALA A 187 15.76 -14.66 43.16
N PHE A 188 14.52 -15.13 43.06
CA PHE A 188 14.16 -16.48 43.46
C PHE A 188 14.55 -17.45 42.34
N ILE A 189 15.39 -18.43 42.70
CA ILE A 189 15.92 -19.42 41.77
C ILE A 189 15.54 -20.80 42.30
N TRP A 190 14.88 -21.59 41.46
CA TRP A 190 14.51 -22.95 41.78
C TRP A 190 15.14 -23.91 40.78
N GLU A 191 16.03 -24.76 41.28
CA GLU A 191 16.67 -25.83 40.52
C GLU A 191 15.92 -27.15 40.74
N ILE A 192 15.86 -27.98 39.70
CA ILE A 192 15.23 -29.32 39.76
C ILE A 192 15.93 -30.25 40.79
N GLY A 193 17.14 -29.89 41.25
CA GLY A 193 17.88 -30.58 42.32
C GLY A 193 17.52 -30.19 43.76
N GLY A 194 16.71 -29.14 43.99
CA GLY A 194 16.20 -28.79 45.32
C GLY A 194 17.23 -28.22 46.33
N THR A 195 18.41 -27.78 45.89
CA THR A 195 19.36 -27.09 46.77
C THR A 195 19.11 -25.59 46.75
N THR A 196 18.49 -25.09 47.83
CA THR A 196 18.31 -23.66 48.14
C THR A 196 19.63 -22.96 48.46
#